data_AF-A0A3M1RGK0-F1
#
_entry.id   AF-A0A3M1RGK0-F1
#
_cell.length_a   1.000
_cell.length_b   1.000
_cell.length_c   1.000
_cell.angle_alpha   90.00
_cell.angle_beta   90.00
_cell.angle_gamma   90.00
#
_symmetry.space_group_name_H-M   'P 1'
#
loop_
_entity.id
_entity.type
_entity.pdbx_description
1 polymer ?
#
loop_
_entity_poly.entity_id
_entity_poly.type
_entity_poly.pdbx_seq_one_letter_code
_entity_poly.pdbx_strand_id
1 'polypeptide(L)'
;MFTGKEFDLALKAYRDEKEGRAANSYTNLRRNNDFFADVVSKEDLNRQIEEFINLISEMDRESFANRYVILSFILDFCKYLERDFLFNIKSKREFSQLKETVGSFIEKILEANRTFSQNARLHTIEHLLEYYGILLDALEGTPQSEEEGLGLWSGNNLW
;
A
#
# COMPACT_ATOMS: atom_id res chain seq x y z
N MET A 1 9.91 6.23 -2.46
CA MET A 1 8.70 5.75 -1.76
C MET A 1 7.62 6.80 -1.90
N PHE A 2 6.36 6.39 -1.93
CA PHE A 2 5.22 7.31 -1.95
C PHE A 2 4.89 7.74 -0.52
N THR A 3 5.04 9.04 -0.22
CA THR A 3 4.81 9.62 1.11
C THR A 3 3.66 10.62 1.10
N GLY A 4 3.33 11.19 2.27
CA GLY A 4 2.39 12.31 2.38
C GLY A 4 2.66 13.48 1.44
N LYS A 5 3.94 13.80 1.15
CA LYS A 5 4.25 14.88 0.20
C LYS A 5 3.81 14.54 -1.23
N GLU A 6 4.10 13.32 -1.69
CA GLU A 6 3.66 12.86 -3.00
C GLU A 6 2.13 12.74 -3.07
N PHE A 7 1.48 12.37 -1.97
CA PHE A 7 0.03 12.35 -1.85
C PHE A 7 -0.58 13.74 -2.01
N ASP A 8 -0.06 14.76 -1.33
CA ASP A 8 -0.54 16.14 -1.47
C ASP A 8 -0.34 16.69 -2.89
N LEU A 9 0.79 16.38 -3.52
CA LEU A 9 1.07 16.74 -4.92
C LEU A 9 0.07 16.05 -5.86
N ALA A 10 -0.20 14.77 -5.64
CA ALA A 10 -1.17 14.00 -6.41
C ALA A 10 -2.60 14.54 -6.24
N LEU A 11 -2.99 14.92 -5.02
CA LEU A 11 -4.29 15.55 -4.74
C LEU A 11 -4.45 16.87 -5.48
N LYS A 12 -3.43 17.72 -5.45
CA LYS A 12 -3.44 18.98 -6.18
C LYS A 12 -3.59 18.74 -7.68
N ALA A 13 -2.77 17.84 -8.24
CA ALA A 13 -2.82 17.50 -9.66
C ALA A 13 -4.19 16.93 -10.08
N TYR A 14 -4.83 16.13 -9.22
CA TYR A 14 -6.17 15.60 -9.46
C TYR A 14 -7.24 16.69 -9.47
N ARG A 15 -7.20 17.61 -8.50
CA ARG A 15 -8.13 18.75 -8.44
C ARG A 15 -7.97 19.67 -9.66
N ASP A 16 -6.74 19.98 -10.04
CA ASP A 16 -6.46 20.82 -11.21
C ASP A 16 -6.96 20.19 -12.52
N GLU A 17 -6.90 18.86 -12.64
CA GLU A 17 -7.47 18.13 -13.78
C GLU A 17 -9.01 18.17 -13.78
N LYS A 18 -9.63 17.96 -12.62
CA LYS A 18 -11.10 17.98 -12.48
C LYS A 18 -11.72 19.36 -12.67
N GLU A 19 -11.03 20.41 -12.26
CA GLU A 19 -11.45 21.79 -12.44
C GLU A 19 -11.11 22.33 -13.84
N GLY A 20 -10.49 21.52 -14.71
CA GLY A 20 -10.11 21.92 -16.06
C GLY A 20 -8.96 22.92 -16.12
N ARG A 21 -8.26 23.16 -15.00
CA ARG A 21 -7.12 24.10 -14.92
C ARG A 21 -5.87 23.54 -15.61
N ALA A 22 -5.66 22.24 -15.55
CA ALA A 22 -4.53 21.56 -16.19
C ALA A 22 -4.97 20.18 -16.71
N ALA A 23 -5.17 20.07 -18.03
CA ALA A 23 -5.58 18.79 -18.62
C ALA A 23 -4.50 17.72 -18.43
N ASN A 24 -4.93 16.52 -17.99
CA ASN A 24 -4.09 15.33 -17.78
C ASN A 24 -2.96 15.50 -16.73
N SER A 25 -3.01 16.50 -15.85
CA SER A 25 -1.96 16.72 -14.83
C SER A 25 -1.78 15.52 -13.92
N TYR A 26 -2.88 14.92 -13.45
CA TYR A 26 -2.83 13.77 -12.55
C TYR A 26 -2.40 12.51 -13.28
N THR A 27 -2.95 12.30 -14.48
CA THR A 27 -2.59 11.15 -15.33
C THR A 27 -1.10 11.17 -15.70
N ASN A 28 -0.56 12.34 -16.06
CA ASN A 28 0.85 12.51 -16.39
C ASN A 28 1.76 12.33 -15.16
N LEU A 29 1.35 12.87 -14.00
CA LEU A 29 2.10 12.70 -12.75
C LEU A 29 2.27 11.22 -12.39
N ARG A 30 1.20 10.43 -12.48
CA ARG A 30 1.26 8.98 -12.23
C ARG A 30 2.12 8.21 -13.23
N ARG A 31 2.08 8.59 -14.51
CA ARG A 31 2.81 7.88 -15.57
C ARG A 31 4.31 8.18 -15.57
N ASN A 32 4.70 9.42 -15.24
CA ASN A 32 6.05 9.90 -15.47
C ASN A 32 6.94 9.81 -14.21
N ASN A 33 6.41 9.37 -13.07
CA ASN A 33 7.17 9.28 -11.82
C ASN A 33 7.12 7.84 -11.29
N ASP A 34 8.28 7.32 -10.91
CA ASP A 34 8.43 5.99 -10.32
C ASP A 34 8.36 6.07 -8.79
N PHE A 35 7.16 6.32 -8.26
CA PHE A 35 6.93 6.56 -6.82
C PHE A 35 7.44 5.44 -5.91
N PHE A 36 7.47 4.22 -6.43
CA PHE A 36 7.80 3.01 -5.68
C PHE A 36 9.19 2.45 -6.01
N ALA A 37 10.00 3.13 -6.84
CA ALA A 37 11.32 2.63 -7.24
C ALA A 37 12.25 2.31 -6.05
N ASP A 38 12.12 3.06 -4.95
CA ASP A 38 12.91 2.86 -3.73
C ASP A 38 12.44 1.67 -2.88
N VAL A 39 11.36 0.97 -3.26
CA VAL A 39 10.85 -0.19 -2.53
C VAL A 39 11.58 -1.44 -3.00
N VAL A 40 12.76 -1.73 -2.44
CA VAL A 40 13.65 -2.78 -2.97
C VAL A 40 13.82 -3.98 -2.03
N SER A 41 13.38 -3.88 -0.78
CA SER A 41 13.41 -4.96 0.21
C SER A 41 12.06 -5.24 0.87
N LYS A 42 11.98 -6.31 1.65
CA LYS A 42 10.81 -6.61 2.50
C LYS A 42 10.52 -5.48 3.51
N GLU A 43 11.56 -4.89 4.09
CA GLU A 43 11.43 -3.78 5.05
C GLU A 43 10.91 -2.53 4.36
N ASP A 44 11.32 -2.28 3.11
CA ASP A 44 10.78 -1.19 2.31
C ASP A 44 9.31 -1.43 1.95
N LEU A 45 8.95 -2.66 1.59
CA LEU A 45 7.57 -3.07 1.29
C LEU A 45 6.67 -2.77 2.49
N ASN A 46 7.07 -3.25 3.67
CA ASN A 46 6.32 -3.04 4.91
C ASN A 46 6.18 -1.55 5.24
N ARG A 47 7.27 -0.77 5.12
CA ARG A 47 7.24 0.68 5.32
C ARG A 47 6.29 1.39 4.36
N GLN A 48 6.24 0.97 3.09
CA GLN A 48 5.32 1.55 2.12
C GLN A 48 3.85 1.22 2.45
N ILE A 49 3.57 0.01 2.95
CA ILE A 49 2.23 -0.39 3.41
C ILE A 49 1.83 0.40 4.66
N GLU A 50 2.72 0.55 5.63
CA GLU A 50 2.52 1.41 6.81
C GLU A 50 2.22 2.86 6.42
N GLU A 51 2.95 3.40 5.44
CA GLU A 51 2.71 4.76 4.95
C GLU A 51 1.31 4.88 4.33
N PHE A 52 0.83 3.89 3.57
CA PHE A 52 -0.56 3.89 3.08
C PHE A 52 -1.57 3.88 4.22
N ILE A 53 -1.35 3.08 5.27
CA ILE A 53 -2.22 3.02 6.46
C ILE A 53 -2.27 4.37 7.17
N ASN A 54 -1.11 5.00 7.36
CA ASN A 54 -1.00 6.32 7.99
C ASN A 54 -1.76 7.38 7.18
N LEU A 55 -1.53 7.42 5.86
CA LEU A 55 -2.22 8.36 4.97
C LEU A 55 -3.75 8.19 5.03
N ILE A 56 -4.24 6.95 5.03
CA ILE A 56 -5.68 6.67 5.15
C ILE A 56 -6.24 7.15 6.50
N SER A 57 -5.47 6.99 7.56
CA SER A 57 -5.83 7.36 8.93
C SER A 57 -5.85 8.87 9.17
N GLU A 58 -5.02 9.62 8.43
CA GLU A 58 -4.85 11.06 8.62
C GLU A 58 -5.64 11.91 7.62
N MET A 59 -5.86 11.41 6.40
CA MET A 59 -6.57 12.16 5.36
C MET A 59 -8.05 12.40 5.70
N ASP A 60 -8.65 13.43 5.10
CA ASP A 60 -10.11 13.58 5.09
C ASP A 60 -10.74 12.43 4.27
N ARG A 61 -11.32 11.45 4.97
CA ARG A 61 -11.92 10.25 4.39
C ARG A 61 -13.26 10.51 3.70
N GLU A 62 -13.94 11.61 4.01
CA GLU A 62 -15.22 11.98 3.37
C GLU A 62 -15.01 12.62 2.00
N SER A 63 -13.82 13.21 1.77
CA SER A 63 -13.39 13.68 0.45
C SER A 63 -13.24 12.53 -0.55
N PHE A 64 -14.08 12.54 -1.58
CA PHE A 64 -13.95 11.61 -2.72
C PHE A 64 -12.59 11.71 -3.40
N ALA A 65 -12.02 12.92 -3.53
CA ALA A 65 -10.71 13.12 -4.13
C ALA A 65 -9.62 12.37 -3.35
N ASN A 66 -9.67 12.44 -2.02
CA ASN A 66 -8.70 11.78 -1.15
C ASN A 66 -8.79 10.26 -1.31
N ARG A 67 -10.00 9.70 -1.21
CA ARG A 67 -10.24 8.27 -1.44
C ARG A 67 -9.78 7.82 -2.82
N TYR A 68 -10.13 8.57 -3.86
CA TYR A 68 -9.79 8.20 -5.23
C TYR A 68 -8.27 8.20 -5.46
N VAL A 69 -7.56 9.22 -4.96
CA VAL A 69 -6.11 9.31 -5.11
C VAL A 69 -5.42 8.18 -4.38
N ILE A 70 -5.73 7.96 -3.09
CA ILE A 70 -5.02 6.91 -2.33
C ILE A 70 -5.24 5.52 -2.92
N LEU A 71 -6.49 5.18 -3.30
CA LEU A 71 -6.81 3.89 -3.91
C LEU A 71 -6.11 3.70 -5.27
N SER A 72 -5.99 4.78 -6.06
CA SER A 72 -5.25 4.75 -7.33
C SER A 72 -3.77 4.41 -7.12
N PHE A 73 -3.15 4.97 -6.08
CA PHE A 73 -1.74 4.72 -5.77
C PHE A 73 -1.49 3.34 -5.17
N ILE A 74 -2.43 2.79 -4.39
CA ILE A 74 -2.37 1.39 -3.94
C ILE A 74 -2.40 0.44 -5.14
N LEU A 75 -3.26 0.70 -6.12
CA LEU A 75 -3.29 -0.10 -7.36
C LEU A 75 -2.01 0.03 -8.19
N ASP A 76 -1.42 1.22 -8.25
CA ASP A 76 -0.14 1.40 -8.94
C ASP A 76 1.00 0.71 -8.19
N PHE A 77 0.94 0.66 -6.85
CA PHE A 77 1.87 -0.10 -6.04
C PHE A 77 1.77 -1.60 -6.35
N CYS A 78 0.57 -2.18 -6.43
CA CYS A 78 0.40 -3.57 -6.85
C CYS A 78 1.04 -3.87 -8.21
N LYS A 79 0.89 -2.96 -9.20
CA LYS A 79 1.54 -3.13 -10.52
C LYS A 79 3.06 -3.09 -10.42
N TYR A 80 3.61 -2.22 -9.57
CA TYR A 80 5.05 -2.19 -9.31
C TYR A 80 5.53 -3.50 -8.67
N LEU A 81 4.78 -4.01 -7.70
CA LEU A 81 5.12 -5.27 -7.02
C LEU A 81 5.15 -6.46 -7.98
N GLU A 82 4.18 -6.54 -8.90
CA GLU A 82 4.11 -7.55 -9.95
C GLU A 82 5.27 -7.48 -10.96
N ARG A 83 5.67 -6.27 -11.33
CA ARG A 83 6.59 -6.04 -12.45
C ARG A 83 8.06 -6.00 -12.04
N ASP A 84 8.37 -5.36 -10.92
CA ASP A 84 9.73 -4.93 -10.62
C ASP A 84 10.22 -5.41 -9.24
N PHE A 85 9.38 -5.34 -8.20
CA PHE A 85 9.80 -5.61 -6.82
C PHE A 85 10.49 -6.98 -6.62
N LEU A 86 9.85 -8.07 -7.08
CA LEU A 86 10.36 -9.42 -6.84
C LEU A 86 11.72 -9.67 -7.52
N PHE A 87 12.10 -8.89 -8.54
CA PHE A 87 13.41 -8.97 -9.18
C PHE A 87 14.55 -8.34 -8.35
N ASN A 88 14.20 -7.51 -7.36
CA ASN A 88 15.18 -6.94 -6.43
C ASN A 88 15.66 -7.99 -5.41
N ILE A 89 14.85 -9.02 -5.14
CA ILE A 89 15.16 -10.05 -4.15
C ILE A 89 16.17 -11.06 -4.72
N LYS A 90 17.33 -11.19 -4.05
CA LYS A 90 18.43 -12.07 -4.51
C LYS A 90 18.48 -13.41 -3.78
N SER A 91 17.83 -13.53 -2.64
CA SER A 91 17.75 -14.78 -1.88
C SER A 91 16.61 -15.66 -2.38
N LYS A 92 16.90 -16.91 -2.77
CA LYS A 92 15.88 -17.86 -3.24
C LYS A 92 14.79 -18.12 -2.17
N ARG A 93 15.19 -18.28 -0.91
CA ARG A 93 14.26 -18.53 0.20
C ARG A 93 13.31 -17.36 0.38
N GLU A 94 13.86 -16.17 0.42
CA GLU A 94 13.11 -14.92 0.60
C GLU A 94 12.19 -14.67 -0.60
N PHE A 95 12.70 -14.86 -1.82
CA PHE A 95 11.92 -14.73 -3.04
C PHE A 95 10.70 -15.65 -3.04
N SER A 96 10.86 -16.93 -2.67
CA SER A 96 9.73 -17.87 -2.64
C SER A 96 8.67 -17.46 -1.62
N GLN A 97 9.06 -16.98 -0.44
CA GLN A 97 8.13 -16.49 0.58
C GLN A 97 7.43 -15.21 0.12
N LEU A 98 8.19 -14.21 -0.31
CA LEU A 98 7.64 -12.92 -0.74
C LEU A 98 6.75 -13.06 -1.97
N LYS A 99 7.08 -13.95 -2.91
CA LYS A 99 6.25 -14.17 -4.10
C LYS A 99 4.84 -14.61 -3.74
N GLU A 100 4.69 -15.51 -2.76
CA GLU A 100 3.38 -15.98 -2.31
C GLU A 100 2.64 -14.87 -1.55
N THR A 101 3.30 -14.22 -0.60
CA THR A 101 2.70 -13.14 0.20
C THR A 101 2.27 -11.95 -0.68
N VAL A 102 3.14 -11.48 -1.58
CA VAL A 102 2.85 -10.40 -2.52
C VAL A 102 1.74 -10.80 -3.48
N GLY A 103 1.77 -12.03 -4.01
CA GLY A 103 0.71 -12.53 -4.89
C GLY A 103 -0.66 -12.51 -4.21
N SER A 104 -0.76 -13.02 -2.99
CA SER A 104 -2.00 -13.02 -2.22
C SER A 104 -2.48 -11.61 -1.88
N PHE A 105 -1.57 -10.70 -1.50
CA PHE A 105 -1.90 -9.29 -1.26
C PHE A 105 -2.51 -8.62 -2.50
N ILE A 106 -1.88 -8.79 -3.66
CA ILE A 106 -2.34 -8.20 -4.91
C ILE A 106 -3.69 -8.78 -5.32
N GLU A 107 -3.89 -10.09 -5.18
CA GLU A 107 -5.16 -10.75 -5.48
C GLU A 107 -6.31 -10.15 -4.66
N LYS A 108 -6.11 -9.99 -3.34
CA LYS A 108 -7.11 -9.36 -2.45
C LYS A 108 -7.45 -7.93 -2.88
N ILE A 109 -6.45 -7.11 -3.19
CA ILE A 109 -6.67 -5.72 -3.65
C ILE A 109 -7.43 -5.69 -4.97
N LEU A 110 -7.09 -6.56 -5.93
CA LEU A 110 -7.77 -6.61 -7.22
C LEU A 110 -9.20 -7.14 -7.12
N GLU A 111 -9.46 -8.12 -6.24
CA GLU A 111 -10.79 -8.63 -5.95
C GLU A 111 -11.67 -7.54 -5.33
N ALA A 112 -11.15 -6.83 -4.33
CA ALA A 112 -11.79 -5.65 -3.76
C ALA A 112 -12.12 -4.65 -4.88
N ASN A 113 -11.13 -4.21 -5.66
CA ASN A 113 -11.33 -3.27 -6.78
C ASN A 113 -12.40 -3.71 -7.79
N ARG A 114 -12.43 -5.00 -8.14
CA ARG A 114 -13.39 -5.57 -9.09
C ARG A 114 -14.81 -5.51 -8.55
N THR A 115 -14.99 -5.90 -7.28
CA THR A 115 -16.28 -5.86 -6.58
C THR A 115 -16.84 -4.44 -6.59
N PHE A 116 -16.00 -3.43 -6.38
CA PHE A 116 -16.42 -2.03 -6.39
C PHE A 116 -16.67 -1.48 -7.80
N SER A 117 -15.85 -1.84 -8.80
CA SER A 117 -16.05 -1.41 -10.19
C SER A 117 -17.38 -1.89 -10.78
N GLN A 118 -17.93 -2.97 -10.25
CA GLN A 118 -19.23 -3.52 -10.65
C GLN A 118 -20.42 -2.88 -9.91
N ASN A 119 -20.17 -2.11 -8.85
CA ASN A 119 -21.20 -1.50 -8.01
C ASN A 119 -21.02 0.03 -7.95
N ALA A 120 -21.59 0.75 -8.91
CA ALA A 120 -21.48 2.21 -9.02
C ALA A 120 -22.01 2.99 -7.79
N ARG A 121 -22.78 2.35 -6.91
CA ARG A 121 -23.28 2.92 -5.64
C ARG A 121 -22.26 2.84 -4.49
N LEU A 122 -21.13 2.14 -4.66
CA LEU A 122 -20.13 1.86 -3.63
C LEU A 122 -18.83 2.69 -3.76
N HIS A 123 -18.86 3.88 -4.37
CA HIS A 123 -17.78 4.88 -4.17
C HIS A 123 -17.81 5.51 -2.76
N THR A 124 -18.17 4.68 -1.79
CA THR A 124 -18.41 4.97 -0.39
C THR A 124 -17.11 4.79 0.39
N ILE A 125 -17.15 5.20 1.65
CA ILE A 125 -16.07 4.97 2.60
C ILE A 125 -15.77 3.47 2.81
N GLU A 126 -16.73 2.59 2.50
CA GLU A 126 -16.58 1.13 2.62
C GLU A 126 -15.46 0.57 1.73
N HIS A 127 -15.29 1.11 0.52
CA HIS A 127 -14.18 0.72 -0.35
C HIS A 127 -12.82 1.06 0.28
N LEU A 128 -12.72 2.23 0.89
CA LEU A 128 -11.51 2.62 1.60
C LEU A 128 -11.26 1.70 2.80
N LEU A 129 -12.31 1.30 3.53
CA LEU A 129 -12.21 0.39 4.66
C LEU A 129 -11.75 -1.01 4.23
N GLU A 130 -12.22 -1.52 3.09
CA GLU A 130 -11.79 -2.83 2.58
C GLU A 130 -10.29 -2.83 2.26
N TYR A 131 -9.81 -1.81 1.54
CA TYR A 131 -8.38 -1.67 1.25
C TYR A 131 -7.57 -1.49 2.52
N TYR A 132 -8.08 -0.70 3.47
CA TYR A 132 -7.44 -0.49 4.76
C TYR A 132 -7.29 -1.80 5.55
N GLY A 133 -8.33 -2.64 5.58
CA GLY A 133 -8.27 -3.97 6.19
C GLY A 133 -7.23 -4.87 5.52
N ILE A 134 -7.18 -4.90 4.19
CA ILE A 134 -6.19 -5.68 3.44
C ILE A 134 -4.75 -5.22 3.73
N LEU A 135 -4.53 -3.90 3.88
CA LEU A 135 -3.22 -3.35 4.23
C LEU A 135 -2.80 -3.76 5.65
N LEU A 136 -3.73 -3.73 6.63
CA LEU A 136 -3.47 -4.19 8.00
C LEU A 136 -3.12 -5.68 8.04
N ASP A 137 -3.92 -6.52 7.37
CA ASP A 137 -3.67 -7.96 7.23
C ASP A 137 -2.28 -8.26 6.66
N ALA A 138 -1.83 -7.45 5.68
CA ALA A 138 -0.53 -7.63 5.05
C ALA A 138 0.63 -7.41 6.03
N LEU A 139 0.51 -6.45 6.95
CA LEU A 139 1.52 -6.22 8.00
C LEU A 139 1.49 -7.32 9.06
N GLU A 140 0.31 -7.76 9.49
CA GLU A 140 0.16 -8.83 10.49
C GLU A 140 0.61 -10.21 9.97
N GLY A 141 0.34 -10.50 8.70
CA GLY A 141 0.72 -11.76 8.03
C GLY A 141 2.21 -11.85 7.68
N THR A 142 2.99 -10.80 7.95
CA THR A 142 4.42 -10.83 7.72
C THR A 142 5.09 -11.57 8.87
N PRO A 143 5.81 -12.71 8.65
CA PRO A 143 6.52 -13.36 9.74
C PRO A 143 7.54 -12.39 10.30
N GLN A 144 7.29 -11.93 11.53
CA GLN A 144 8.26 -11.25 12.35
C GLN A 144 9.45 -12.21 12.47
N SER A 145 10.65 -11.76 12.13
CA SER A 145 11.84 -12.46 12.60
C SER A 145 11.68 -12.58 14.11
N GLU A 146 11.52 -13.81 14.61
CA GLU A 146 11.67 -14.11 16.03
C GLU A 146 12.98 -13.46 16.46
N GLU A 147 12.91 -12.31 17.14
CA GLU A 147 14.00 -11.88 17.98
C GLU A 147 14.16 -13.01 19.00
N GLU A 148 15.27 -13.74 18.86
CA GLU A 148 15.70 -14.75 19.79
C GLU A 148 15.54 -14.24 21.21
N GLY A 149 14.87 -15.05 22.03
CA GLY A 149 14.39 -14.68 23.35
C GLY A 149 15.41 -13.96 24.22
N LEU A 150 14.99 -12.80 24.73
CA LEU A 150 15.42 -12.33 26.04
C LEU A 150 14.24 -12.49 27.00
N GLY A 151 14.25 -13.64 27.68
CA GLY A 151 13.26 -14.07 28.64
C GLY A 151 13.01 -13.05 29.75
N LEU A 152 11.80 -12.51 29.77
CA LEU A 152 11.23 -11.76 30.90
C LEU A 152 10.80 -12.65 32.08
N TRP A 153 11.17 -13.95 32.08
CA TRP A 153 10.93 -14.90 33.17
C TRP A 153 12.17 -15.74 33.52
N SER A 154 13.37 -15.15 33.51
CA SER A 154 14.52 -15.73 34.23
C SER A 154 14.43 -15.35 35.72
N GLY A 155 13.50 -15.98 36.43
CA GLY A 155 13.21 -15.63 37.80
C GLY A 155 12.52 -16.73 38.58
N ASN A 156 13.09 -17.94 38.59
CA ASN A 156 12.80 -18.92 39.63
C ASN A 156 14.12 -19.34 40.29
N ASN A 157 14.62 -18.45 41.16
CA ASN A 157 15.43 -18.86 42.30
C ASN A 157 14.47 -19.30 43.41
N LEU A 158 14.25 -20.61 43.55
CA LEU A 158 13.83 -21.18 44.82
C LEU A 158 14.64 -22.45 45.06
N TRP A 159 15.45 -22.36 46.12
CA TRP A 159 16.05 -23.46 46.87
C TRP A 159 14.97 -24.31 47.54
#